data_AF-A0AA85G233-F1
#
_entry.id   AF-A0AA85G233-F1
#
_cell.length_a   1.000
_cell.length_b   1.000
_cell.length_c   1.000
_cell.angle_alpha   90.00
_cell.angle_beta   90.00
_cell.angle_gamma   90.00
#
_symmetry.space_group_name_H-M   'P 1'
#
loop_
_entity.id
_entity.type
_entity.pdbx_description
1 polymer ?
#
loop_
_entity_poly.entity_id
_entity_poly.type
_entity_poly.pdbx_seq_one_letter_code
_entity_poly.pdbx_strand_id
1 'polypeptide(L)'
;MPSGAPLFVLNRTARGEQGKSVQLANIEAGKTVADVIRTCLGPRAMLKMLMDPMGGIVMTNDGNAILREITVEHPAAKSMIEIARTQDEEVGDGTTSVIILSGEMLAVAAPCLEKQVHATKIISSFRKGLDEMLVLLREKLSVPCDASDEREVQKIVQSCVGTKLISQWSDLACKIAYDAVKIVTVETDGRKEIDIKRYAKVEKIPGGSVEDSVVLDGVMFNKDVVHPRMSRRIENPRILLMDCNLEYKKGESQTTMELSDDKDFTRALEIEESFIKEMCDQIIQFNPNVLITEKGVSDLAQHYLSKANISVIRRLRKTDNLRIAKACGATIVNRPEEIKEEDIGTQAGLFEVKTIGDEYFTFITKCKNPKACTILLRGASKDVLNEVERNLQDAMNVVRNVMLEQRLVPGGGAIEMALAQELTQKSKSVNSAVQQMVYLAMAQALEVIPRTLAKNCGANVLRLITELRARHATDPAKYWTFGVNGISGRIVDMKELDIWDPLTVKAQTLKTAIEVCLHLTFY
;
A
#
# COMPACT_ATOMS: atom_id res chain seq x y z
N MET A 1 -51.07 -28.49 -24.58
CA MET A 1 -50.53 -27.43 -23.70
C MET A 1 -49.44 -26.72 -24.48
N PRO A 2 -49.58 -25.43 -24.83
CA PRO A 2 -48.49 -24.68 -25.45
C PRO A 2 -47.43 -24.40 -24.39
N SER A 3 -46.18 -24.70 -24.75
CA SER A 3 -44.96 -24.37 -24.00
C SER A 3 -44.92 -22.89 -23.61
N GLY A 4 -44.77 -22.61 -22.32
CA GLY A 4 -44.71 -21.25 -21.78
C GLY A 4 -43.57 -20.45 -22.41
N ALA A 5 -43.92 -19.40 -23.15
CA ALA A 5 -42.96 -18.37 -23.52
C ALA A 5 -42.46 -17.67 -22.24
N PRO A 6 -41.15 -17.38 -22.12
CA PRO A 6 -40.62 -16.69 -20.94
C PRO A 6 -41.23 -15.27 -20.87
N LEU A 7 -41.87 -14.97 -19.73
CA LEU A 7 -42.47 -13.69 -19.44
C LEU A 7 -41.36 -12.69 -19.04
N PHE A 8 -40.96 -11.81 -19.95
CA PHE A 8 -40.02 -10.72 -19.65
C PHE A 8 -40.76 -9.55 -19.00
N VAL A 9 -40.66 -9.39 -17.68
CA VAL A 9 -41.06 -8.16 -16.98
C VAL A 9 -39.89 -7.18 -17.05
N LEU A 10 -39.85 -6.35 -18.11
CA LEU A 10 -38.83 -5.31 -18.28
C LEU A 10 -39.33 -3.97 -17.74
N ASN A 11 -38.49 -3.29 -16.96
CA ASN A 11 -38.70 -1.88 -16.62
C ASN A 11 -38.68 -1.05 -17.91
N ARG A 12 -39.69 -0.19 -18.15
CA ARG A 12 -39.86 0.55 -19.42
C ARG A 12 -38.68 1.49 -19.75
N THR A 13 -37.85 1.83 -18.77
CA THR A 13 -36.65 2.66 -18.92
C THR A 13 -35.35 1.87 -19.01
N ALA A 14 -35.37 0.54 -18.82
CA ALA A 14 -34.17 -0.28 -18.91
C ALA A 14 -33.80 -0.55 -20.36
N ARG A 15 -32.66 -0.02 -20.80
CA ARG A 15 -31.99 -0.44 -22.04
C ARG A 15 -31.13 -1.66 -21.75
N GLY A 16 -31.52 -2.81 -22.27
CA GLY A 16 -30.70 -4.02 -22.23
C GLY A 16 -29.88 -4.13 -23.51
N GLU A 17 -28.57 -4.11 -23.38
CA GLU A 17 -27.68 -4.49 -24.48
C GLU A 17 -27.34 -5.98 -24.33
N GLN A 18 -27.36 -6.73 -25.43
CA GLN A 18 -27.17 -8.19 -25.39
C GLN A 18 -26.18 -8.64 -26.46
N GLY A 19 -25.47 -9.73 -26.13
CA GLY A 19 -24.64 -10.46 -27.06
C GLY A 19 -23.25 -9.85 -27.27
N LYS A 20 -22.70 -10.11 -28.46
CA LYS A 20 -21.28 -9.85 -28.78
C LYS A 20 -20.92 -8.36 -28.83
N SER A 21 -21.87 -7.47 -29.09
CA SER A 21 -21.63 -6.02 -29.11
C SER A 21 -21.20 -5.51 -27.73
N VAL A 22 -21.81 -6.01 -26.65
CA VAL A 22 -21.46 -5.65 -25.27
C VAL A 22 -20.07 -6.17 -24.93
N GLN A 23 -19.75 -7.40 -25.34
CA GLN A 23 -18.43 -7.98 -25.11
C GLN A 23 -17.31 -7.18 -25.80
N LEU A 24 -17.56 -6.71 -27.03
CA LEU A 24 -16.61 -5.85 -27.74
C LEU A 24 -16.50 -4.46 -27.09
N ALA A 25 -17.62 -3.87 -26.64
CA ALA A 25 -17.62 -2.60 -25.91
C ALA A 25 -16.85 -2.70 -24.58
N ASN A 26 -17.01 -3.80 -23.83
CA ASN A 26 -16.25 -4.09 -22.62
C ASN A 26 -14.73 -4.14 -22.90
N ILE A 27 -14.34 -4.83 -23.98
CA ILE A 27 -12.93 -4.94 -24.40
C ILE A 27 -12.38 -3.57 -24.80
N GLU A 28 -13.14 -2.79 -25.56
CA GLU A 28 -12.74 -1.44 -25.99
C GLU A 28 -12.59 -0.48 -24.80
N ALA A 29 -13.51 -0.53 -23.84
CA ALA A 29 -13.42 0.24 -22.61
C ALA A 29 -12.17 -0.12 -21.80
N GLY A 30 -11.91 -1.42 -21.60
CA GLY A 30 -10.71 -1.89 -20.90
C GLY A 30 -9.41 -1.50 -21.60
N LYS A 31 -9.38 -1.60 -22.93
CA LYS A 31 -8.25 -1.16 -23.75
C LYS A 31 -8.02 0.35 -23.65
N THR A 32 -9.09 1.15 -23.64
CA THR A 32 -8.99 2.61 -23.52
C THR A 32 -8.35 3.01 -22.19
N VAL A 33 -8.73 2.36 -21.08
CA VAL A 33 -8.11 2.59 -19.77
C VAL A 33 -6.62 2.24 -19.79
N ALA A 34 -6.25 1.11 -20.40
CA ALA A 34 -4.86 0.70 -20.56
C ALA A 34 -4.04 1.67 -21.42
N ASP A 35 -4.62 2.15 -22.52
CA ASP A 35 -3.98 3.09 -23.45
C ASP A 35 -3.69 4.44 -22.78
N VAL A 36 -4.57 4.90 -21.88
CA VAL A 36 -4.34 6.11 -21.08
C VAL A 36 -3.04 5.94 -20.30
N ILE A 37 -2.91 4.93 -19.44
CA ILE A 37 -1.75 4.83 -18.53
C ILE A 37 -0.48 4.22 -19.14
N ARG A 38 -0.51 3.77 -20.41
CA ARG A 38 0.63 3.10 -21.07
C ARG A 38 1.91 3.95 -21.07
N THR A 39 1.78 5.28 -21.11
CA THR A 39 2.92 6.21 -21.06
C THR A 39 3.58 6.34 -19.68
N CYS A 40 2.97 5.75 -18.64
CA CYS A 40 3.47 5.78 -17.27
C CYS A 40 4.34 4.57 -16.91
N LEU A 41 4.56 3.64 -17.86
CA LEU A 41 5.35 2.43 -17.60
C LEU A 41 6.85 2.64 -17.89
N GLY A 42 7.69 2.26 -16.93
CA GLY A 42 9.16 2.23 -17.07
C GLY A 42 9.87 3.49 -16.57
N PRO A 43 11.22 3.52 -16.61
CA PRO A 43 12.00 4.60 -16.01
C PRO A 43 11.91 5.94 -16.74
N ARG A 44 11.48 5.92 -18.00
CA ARG A 44 11.14 7.13 -18.78
C ARG A 44 9.63 7.37 -18.84
N ALA A 45 8.92 7.02 -17.76
CA ALA A 45 7.50 7.32 -17.60
C ALA A 45 7.26 8.83 -17.64
N MET A 46 6.26 9.25 -18.40
CA MET A 46 5.86 10.65 -18.44
C MET A 46 4.92 10.97 -17.27
N LEU A 47 5.19 12.09 -16.58
CA LEU A 47 4.28 12.62 -15.55
C LEU A 47 2.97 13.05 -16.19
N LYS A 48 1.87 12.81 -15.48
CA LYS A 48 0.55 13.32 -15.86
C LYS A 48 0.09 14.37 -14.87
N MET A 49 -0.40 15.47 -15.43
CA MET A 49 -1.08 16.50 -14.68
C MET A 49 -2.58 16.24 -14.75
N LEU A 50 -3.18 16.00 -13.59
CA LEU A 50 -4.61 15.80 -13.40
C LEU A 50 -5.17 17.02 -12.67
N MET A 51 -6.35 17.46 -13.08
CA MET A 51 -7.05 18.58 -12.49
C MET A 51 -8.35 18.07 -11.88
N ASP A 52 -8.47 18.23 -10.56
CA ASP A 52 -9.67 17.86 -9.85
C ASP A 52 -10.80 18.87 -10.15
N PRO A 53 -12.07 18.47 -10.03
CA PRO A 53 -13.20 19.40 -10.15
C PRO A 53 -13.14 20.57 -9.15
N MET A 54 -12.43 20.39 -8.03
CA MET A 54 -12.20 21.40 -7.00
C MET A 54 -11.03 22.37 -7.31
N GLY A 55 -10.32 22.17 -8.43
CA GLY A 55 -9.16 22.96 -8.82
C GLY A 55 -7.83 22.50 -8.20
N GLY A 56 -7.81 21.38 -7.49
CA GLY A 56 -6.57 20.71 -7.08
C GLY A 56 -5.80 20.19 -8.29
N ILE A 57 -4.47 20.29 -8.26
CA ILE A 57 -3.60 19.76 -9.31
C ILE A 57 -2.81 18.61 -8.73
N VAL A 58 -2.96 17.42 -9.31
CA VAL A 58 -2.16 16.25 -8.96
C VAL A 58 -1.21 15.97 -10.12
N MET A 59 0.09 16.07 -9.86
CA MET A 59 1.12 15.68 -10.81
C MET A 59 1.78 14.39 -10.32
N THR A 60 1.59 13.29 -11.05
CA THR A 60 2.17 12.01 -10.68
C THR A 60 2.38 11.12 -11.90
N ASN A 61 3.30 10.17 -11.80
CA ASN A 61 3.48 9.09 -12.77
C ASN A 61 2.96 7.74 -12.24
N ASP A 62 2.50 7.65 -10.98
CA ASP A 62 1.90 6.43 -10.47
C ASP A 62 0.55 6.13 -11.13
N GLY A 63 0.43 4.94 -11.70
CA GLY A 63 -0.76 4.49 -12.42
C GLY A 63 -1.99 4.41 -11.52
N ASN A 64 -1.85 3.94 -10.29
CA ASN A 64 -2.98 3.80 -9.38
C ASN A 64 -3.47 5.17 -8.89
N ALA A 65 -2.57 6.08 -8.53
CA ALA A 65 -2.94 7.46 -8.24
C ALA A 65 -3.68 8.12 -9.42
N ILE A 66 -3.21 7.93 -10.66
CA ILE A 66 -3.89 8.46 -11.86
C ILE A 66 -5.30 7.88 -12.01
N LEU A 67 -5.45 6.56 -11.86
CA LEU A 67 -6.73 5.88 -12.06
C LEU A 67 -7.77 6.22 -10.97
N ARG A 68 -7.32 6.62 -9.77
CA ARG A 68 -8.22 7.06 -8.68
C ARG A 68 -8.88 8.42 -8.96
N GLU A 69 -8.18 9.32 -9.64
CA GLU A 69 -8.72 10.66 -9.97
C GLU A 69 -9.59 10.65 -11.24
N ILE A 70 -9.47 9.62 -12.09
CA ILE A 70 -10.27 9.52 -13.31
C ILE A 70 -11.67 8.97 -12.99
N THR A 71 -12.70 9.77 -13.27
CA THR A 71 -14.09 9.31 -13.24
C THR A 71 -14.46 8.63 -14.56
N VAL A 72 -14.89 7.37 -14.50
CA VAL A 72 -15.32 6.61 -15.70
C VAL A 72 -16.78 6.17 -15.59
N GLU A 73 -17.51 6.24 -16.70
CA GLU A 73 -18.93 5.84 -16.75
C GLU A 73 -19.09 4.33 -16.97
N HIS A 74 -18.31 3.77 -17.91
CA HIS A 74 -18.46 2.39 -18.35
C HIS A 74 -18.09 1.36 -17.25
N PRO A 75 -18.95 0.36 -16.94
CA PRO A 75 -18.71 -0.59 -15.86
C PRO A 75 -17.40 -1.39 -15.99
N ALA A 76 -17.07 -1.87 -17.19
CA ALA A 76 -15.82 -2.60 -17.42
C ALA A 76 -14.57 -1.78 -17.07
N ALA A 77 -14.60 -0.48 -17.34
CA ALA A 77 -13.50 0.42 -16.99
C ALA A 77 -13.43 0.70 -15.48
N LYS A 78 -14.58 0.76 -14.78
CA LYS A 78 -14.60 0.83 -13.30
C LYS A 78 -13.98 -0.41 -12.69
N SER A 79 -14.31 -1.60 -13.20
CA SER A 79 -13.68 -2.84 -12.75
C SER A 79 -12.16 -2.77 -12.93
N MET A 80 -11.67 -2.35 -14.11
CA MET A 80 -10.22 -2.12 -14.36
C MET A 80 -9.58 -1.24 -13.26
N ILE A 81 -10.21 -0.12 -12.89
CA ILE A 81 -9.70 0.77 -11.84
C ILE A 81 -9.68 0.08 -10.47
N GLU A 82 -10.72 -0.67 -10.11
CA GLU A 82 -10.78 -1.41 -8.86
C GLU A 82 -9.65 -2.45 -8.75
N ILE A 83 -9.26 -3.07 -9.86
CA ILE A 83 -8.14 -4.03 -9.89
C ILE A 83 -6.80 -3.34 -9.66
N ALA A 84 -6.58 -2.15 -10.23
CA ALA A 84 -5.37 -1.39 -9.93
C ALA A 84 -5.26 -1.10 -8.43
N ARG A 85 -6.41 -0.81 -7.79
CA ARG A 85 -6.48 -0.58 -6.35
C ARG A 85 -6.21 -1.84 -5.53
N THR A 86 -6.75 -3.00 -5.92
CA THR A 86 -6.46 -4.25 -5.19
C THR A 86 -5.00 -4.68 -5.36
N GLN A 87 -4.41 -4.47 -6.54
CA GLN A 87 -2.99 -4.70 -6.77
C GLN A 87 -2.11 -3.81 -5.87
N ASP A 88 -2.46 -2.53 -5.77
CA ASP A 88 -1.79 -1.54 -4.91
C ASP A 88 -1.88 -1.92 -3.42
N GLU A 89 -3.05 -2.35 -2.95
CA GLU A 89 -3.26 -2.73 -1.55
C GLU A 89 -2.53 -4.05 -1.17
N GLU A 90 -2.42 -5.01 -2.09
CA GLU A 90 -1.79 -6.31 -1.82
C GLU A 90 -0.25 -6.26 -1.88
N VAL A 91 0.30 -5.80 -3.02
CA VAL A 91 1.74 -5.86 -3.27
C VAL A 91 2.40 -4.49 -3.44
N GLY A 92 1.63 -3.41 -3.61
CA GLY A 92 2.13 -2.03 -3.69
C GLY A 92 2.96 -1.67 -4.91
N ASP A 93 3.12 -2.58 -5.88
CA ASP A 93 3.81 -2.30 -7.14
C ASP A 93 3.15 -3.07 -8.30
N GLY A 94 3.49 -2.70 -9.54
CA GLY A 94 2.97 -3.32 -10.75
C GLY A 94 1.55 -2.91 -11.10
N THR A 95 1.02 -1.83 -10.51
CA THR A 95 -0.34 -1.29 -10.77
C THR A 95 -0.53 -0.96 -12.26
N THR A 96 0.43 -0.27 -12.87
CA THR A 96 0.47 0.02 -14.32
C THR A 96 0.57 -1.25 -15.15
N SER A 97 1.44 -2.17 -14.76
CA SER A 97 1.69 -3.42 -15.48
C SER A 97 0.42 -4.29 -15.56
N VAL A 98 -0.33 -4.40 -14.46
CA VAL A 98 -1.60 -5.15 -14.41
C VAL A 98 -2.60 -4.61 -15.41
N ILE A 99 -2.80 -3.30 -15.43
CA ILE A 99 -3.81 -2.67 -16.28
C ILE A 99 -3.42 -2.75 -17.76
N ILE A 100 -2.15 -2.52 -18.09
CA ILE A 100 -1.65 -2.65 -19.46
C ILE A 100 -1.77 -4.10 -19.95
N LEU A 101 -1.38 -5.06 -19.12
CA LEU A 101 -1.47 -6.48 -19.47
C LEU A 101 -2.93 -6.93 -19.60
N SER A 102 -3.81 -6.49 -18.70
CA SER A 102 -5.25 -6.79 -18.75
C SER A 102 -5.87 -6.27 -20.05
N GLY A 103 -5.58 -5.01 -20.41
CA GLY A 103 -6.07 -4.40 -21.65
C GLY A 103 -5.57 -5.13 -22.90
N GLU A 104 -4.32 -5.58 -22.91
CA GLU A 104 -3.77 -6.34 -24.04
C GLU A 104 -4.37 -7.76 -24.11
N MET A 105 -4.54 -8.45 -22.99
CA MET A 105 -5.17 -9.78 -22.94
C MET A 105 -6.61 -9.71 -23.49
N LEU A 106 -7.36 -8.66 -23.14
CA LEU A 106 -8.69 -8.39 -23.71
C LEU A 106 -8.63 -8.11 -25.22
N ALA A 107 -7.67 -7.29 -25.66
CA ALA A 107 -7.50 -6.96 -27.07
C ALA A 107 -7.19 -8.20 -27.93
N VAL A 108 -6.37 -9.12 -27.41
CA VAL A 108 -6.04 -10.37 -28.12
C VAL A 108 -7.17 -11.40 -28.02
N ALA A 109 -8.04 -11.32 -27.01
CA ALA A 109 -9.24 -12.15 -26.93
C ALA A 109 -10.32 -11.77 -27.98
N ALA A 110 -10.41 -10.50 -28.41
CA ALA A 110 -11.40 -10.05 -29.38
C ALA A 110 -11.38 -10.86 -30.72
N PRO A 111 -10.23 -11.07 -31.38
CA PRO A 111 -10.15 -11.94 -32.56
C PRO A 111 -10.61 -13.38 -32.32
N CYS A 112 -10.42 -13.93 -31.12
CA CYS A 112 -10.92 -15.27 -30.78
C CYS A 112 -12.45 -15.32 -30.73
N LEU A 113 -13.09 -14.27 -30.19
CA LEU A 113 -14.55 -14.11 -30.22
C LEU A 113 -15.08 -13.86 -31.64
N GLU A 114 -14.30 -13.18 -32.48
CA GLU A 114 -14.62 -12.98 -33.88
C GLU A 114 -14.70 -14.28 -34.66
N LYS A 115 -13.78 -15.22 -34.40
CA LYS A 115 -13.76 -16.56 -34.99
C LYS A 115 -14.80 -17.54 -34.42
N GLN A 116 -15.82 -17.04 -33.71
CA GLN A 116 -16.93 -17.86 -33.16
C GLN A 116 -16.48 -18.95 -32.19
N VAL A 117 -15.35 -18.76 -31.50
CA VAL A 117 -14.94 -19.65 -30.41
C VAL A 117 -15.81 -19.39 -29.20
N HIS A 118 -16.42 -20.44 -28.65
CA HIS A 118 -17.25 -20.30 -27.46
C HIS A 118 -16.44 -19.80 -26.26
N ALA A 119 -16.93 -18.72 -25.66
CA ALA A 119 -16.52 -18.10 -24.42
C ALA A 119 -15.79 -19.01 -23.41
N THR A 120 -16.51 -20.02 -22.92
CA THR A 120 -16.04 -20.96 -21.89
C THR A 120 -14.76 -21.70 -22.26
N LYS A 121 -14.54 -22.00 -23.55
CA LYS A 121 -13.31 -22.68 -24.01
C LYS A 121 -12.11 -21.73 -23.95
N ILE A 122 -12.33 -20.45 -24.22
CA ILE A 122 -11.32 -19.40 -24.07
C ILE A 122 -10.94 -19.30 -22.59
N ILE A 123 -11.93 -19.17 -21.69
CA ILE A 123 -11.69 -19.10 -20.23
C ILE A 123 -10.87 -20.29 -19.72
N SER A 124 -11.30 -21.50 -20.06
CA SER A 124 -10.62 -22.72 -19.61
C SER A 124 -9.17 -22.76 -20.11
N SER A 125 -8.91 -22.28 -21.32
CA SER A 125 -7.55 -22.21 -21.89
C SER A 125 -6.71 -21.14 -21.20
N PHE A 126 -7.25 -19.94 -20.96
CA PHE A 126 -6.56 -18.87 -20.23
C PHE A 126 -6.18 -19.29 -18.81
N ARG A 127 -7.09 -19.96 -18.07
CA ARG A 127 -6.80 -20.48 -16.72
C ARG A 127 -5.67 -21.49 -16.73
N LYS A 128 -5.69 -22.47 -17.64
CA LYS A 128 -4.60 -23.44 -17.78
C LYS A 128 -3.27 -22.76 -18.11
N GLY A 129 -3.29 -21.79 -19.03
CA GLY A 129 -2.10 -21.00 -19.36
C GLY A 129 -1.54 -20.25 -18.16
N LEU A 130 -2.41 -19.65 -17.34
CA LEU A 130 -2.02 -18.98 -16.10
C LEU A 130 -1.35 -19.94 -15.09
N ASP A 131 -2.00 -21.07 -14.79
CA ASP A 131 -1.46 -22.05 -13.84
C ASP A 131 -0.06 -22.52 -14.28
N GLU A 132 0.11 -22.78 -15.57
CA GLU A 132 1.40 -23.17 -16.13
C GLU A 132 2.46 -22.08 -16.06
N MET A 133 2.09 -20.81 -16.29
CA MET A 133 3.03 -19.69 -16.14
C MET A 133 3.47 -19.52 -14.69
N LEU A 134 2.55 -19.64 -13.73
CA LEU A 134 2.86 -19.51 -12.31
C LEU A 134 3.83 -20.61 -11.82
N VAL A 135 3.65 -21.85 -12.30
CA VAL A 135 4.58 -22.96 -12.02
C VAL A 135 5.96 -22.67 -12.62
N LEU A 136 6.03 -22.27 -13.90
CA LEU A 136 7.29 -21.94 -14.56
C LEU A 136 8.04 -20.80 -13.87
N LEU A 137 7.30 -19.76 -13.46
CA LEU A 137 7.82 -18.59 -12.77
C LEU A 137 8.50 -18.99 -11.44
N ARG A 138 7.85 -19.86 -10.67
CA ARG A 138 8.38 -20.34 -9.37
C ARG A 138 9.52 -21.33 -9.53
N GLU A 139 9.43 -22.29 -10.45
CA GLU A 139 10.38 -23.41 -10.49
C GLU A 139 11.64 -23.13 -11.31
N LYS A 140 11.52 -22.37 -12.41
CA LYS A 140 12.59 -22.24 -13.41
C LYS A 140 13.10 -20.81 -13.61
N LEU A 141 12.22 -19.82 -13.46
CA LEU A 141 12.51 -18.44 -13.84
C LEU A 141 12.62 -17.50 -12.63
N SER A 142 13.06 -18.02 -11.48
CA SER A 142 13.31 -17.22 -10.28
C SER A 142 14.67 -17.53 -9.65
N VAL A 143 15.23 -16.53 -8.98
CA VAL A 143 16.51 -16.60 -8.27
C VAL A 143 16.24 -16.38 -6.78
N PRO A 144 16.77 -17.22 -5.87
CA PRO A 144 16.64 -16.98 -4.43
C PRO A 144 17.43 -15.72 -4.02
N CYS A 145 16.94 -14.99 -3.02
CA CYS A 145 17.58 -13.79 -2.46
C CYS A 145 17.64 -13.89 -0.93
N ASP A 146 18.68 -13.34 -0.32
CA ASP A 146 18.77 -13.28 1.13
C ASP A 146 18.16 -11.97 1.66
N ALA A 147 16.99 -12.05 2.31
CA ALA A 147 16.35 -10.89 2.89
C ALA A 147 17.09 -10.32 4.12
N SER A 148 18.08 -11.05 4.66
CA SER A 148 18.92 -10.56 5.76
C SER A 148 20.04 -9.64 5.30
N ASP A 149 20.45 -9.71 4.03
CA ASP A 149 21.46 -8.79 3.49
C ASP A 149 20.81 -7.47 3.06
N GLU A 150 21.07 -6.43 3.84
CA GLU A 150 20.60 -5.07 3.56
C GLU A 150 21.04 -4.59 2.16
N ARG A 151 22.22 -4.98 1.67
CA ARG A 151 22.72 -4.54 0.37
C ARG A 151 21.94 -5.15 -0.79
N GLU A 152 21.58 -6.43 -0.70
CA GLU A 152 20.74 -7.07 -1.72
C GLU A 152 19.36 -6.42 -1.76
N VAL A 153 18.75 -6.18 -0.59
CA VAL A 153 17.43 -5.53 -0.50
C VAL A 153 17.48 -4.11 -1.04
N GLN A 154 18.52 -3.33 -0.72
CA GLN A 154 18.69 -1.97 -1.25
C GLN A 154 18.76 -1.95 -2.77
N LYS A 155 19.47 -2.89 -3.42
CA LYS A 155 19.52 -2.98 -4.89
C LYS A 155 18.13 -3.21 -5.51
N ILE A 156 17.32 -4.08 -4.88
CA ILE A 156 15.96 -4.39 -5.35
C ILE A 156 15.03 -3.19 -5.16
N VAL A 157 15.15 -2.46 -4.06
CA VAL A 157 14.33 -1.25 -3.87
C VAL A 157 14.77 -0.16 -4.85
N GLN A 158 16.07 -0.05 -5.13
CA GLN A 158 16.60 0.93 -6.07
C GLN A 158 16.09 0.69 -7.50
N SER A 159 15.92 -0.57 -7.94
CA SER A 159 15.33 -0.87 -9.25
C SER A 159 13.88 -0.39 -9.35
N CYS A 160 13.07 -0.57 -8.30
CA CYS A 160 11.68 -0.12 -8.25
C CYS A 160 11.56 1.41 -8.16
N VAL A 161 12.35 2.06 -7.29
CA VAL A 161 12.33 3.51 -7.08
C VAL A 161 12.92 4.28 -8.26
N GLY A 162 13.84 3.68 -9.02
CA GLY A 162 14.49 4.30 -10.17
C GLY A 162 13.54 4.78 -11.27
N THR A 163 12.28 4.33 -11.26
CA THR A 163 11.24 4.78 -12.19
C THR A 163 10.46 6.03 -11.76
N LYS A 164 10.76 6.57 -10.56
CA LYS A 164 9.96 7.60 -9.90
C LYS A 164 10.76 8.86 -9.59
N LEU A 165 10.06 9.91 -9.17
CA LEU A 165 10.63 11.24 -8.91
C LEU A 165 11.72 11.22 -7.82
N ILE A 166 11.70 10.24 -6.92
CA ILE A 166 12.72 10.04 -5.87
C ILE A 166 14.07 9.53 -6.41
N SER A 167 14.24 9.28 -7.72
CA SER A 167 15.50 8.74 -8.26
C SER A 167 16.79 9.43 -7.78
N GLN A 168 16.76 10.75 -7.51
CA GLN A 168 17.92 11.49 -6.96
C GLN A 168 18.23 11.15 -5.49
N TRP A 169 17.21 10.75 -4.72
CA TRP A 169 17.28 10.44 -3.29
C TRP A 169 16.92 8.97 -3.02
N SER A 170 17.18 8.10 -4.01
CA SER A 170 16.86 6.68 -3.96
C SER A 170 17.49 6.02 -2.73
N ASP A 171 18.74 6.34 -2.44
CA ASP A 171 19.52 5.66 -1.40
C ASP A 171 18.94 5.94 -0.01
N LEU A 172 18.53 7.18 0.23
CA LEU A 172 17.85 7.57 1.47
C LEU A 172 16.49 6.89 1.59
N ALA A 173 15.70 6.88 0.51
CA ALA A 173 14.38 6.24 0.52
C ALA A 173 14.48 4.72 0.72
N CYS A 174 15.49 4.06 0.12
CA CYS A 174 15.75 2.64 0.32
C CYS A 174 16.09 2.33 1.77
N LYS A 175 16.97 3.15 2.38
CA LYS A 175 17.34 2.99 3.78
C LYS A 175 16.15 3.17 4.72
N ILE A 176 15.38 4.26 4.52
CA ILE A 176 14.16 4.53 5.30
C ILE A 176 13.15 3.39 5.16
N ALA A 177 12.93 2.90 3.94
CA ALA A 177 12.00 1.80 3.70
C ALA A 177 12.45 0.50 4.38
N TYR A 178 13.74 0.15 4.27
CA TYR A 178 14.31 -1.04 4.91
C TYR A 178 14.20 -0.98 6.44
N ASP A 179 14.64 0.14 7.04
CA ASP A 179 14.59 0.34 8.49
C ASP A 179 13.15 0.28 9.01
N ALA A 180 12.21 0.96 8.35
CA ALA A 180 10.80 0.94 8.73
C ALA A 180 10.18 -0.46 8.67
N VAL A 181 10.41 -1.21 7.60
CA VAL A 181 9.84 -2.56 7.45
C VAL A 181 10.47 -3.53 8.44
N LYS A 182 11.77 -3.42 8.70
CA LYS A 182 12.47 -4.23 9.70
C LYS A 182 11.90 -4.02 11.11
N ILE A 183 11.60 -2.78 11.48
CA ILE A 183 10.97 -2.44 12.77
C ILE A 183 9.55 -3.02 12.88
N VAL A 184 8.78 -2.96 11.79
CA VAL A 184 7.38 -3.42 11.78
C VAL A 184 7.25 -4.93 11.66
N THR A 185 8.32 -5.64 11.31
CA THR A 185 8.30 -7.09 11.14
C THR A 185 8.10 -7.79 12.48
N VAL A 186 7.01 -8.56 12.61
CA VAL A 186 6.73 -9.38 13.79
C VAL A 186 6.80 -10.84 13.40
N GLU A 187 7.65 -11.59 14.09
CA GLU A 187 7.68 -13.05 13.97
C GLU A 187 6.76 -13.67 15.02
N THR A 188 5.70 -14.33 14.57
CA THR A 188 4.77 -15.09 15.43
C THR A 188 4.71 -16.52 14.90
N ASP A 189 5.06 -17.51 15.71
CA ASP A 189 4.97 -18.94 15.39
C ASP A 189 5.61 -19.34 14.04
N GLY A 190 6.77 -18.75 13.71
CA GLY A 190 7.50 -19.03 12.46
C GLY A 190 6.89 -18.38 11.21
N ARG A 191 5.83 -17.59 11.34
CA ARG A 191 5.29 -16.73 10.27
C ARG A 191 5.71 -15.28 10.52
N LYS A 192 6.27 -14.65 9.48
CA LYS A 192 6.54 -13.22 9.45
C LYS A 192 5.26 -12.49 9.07
N GLU A 193 4.76 -11.66 9.97
CA GLU A 193 3.66 -10.75 9.69
C GLU A 193 4.20 -9.31 9.60
N ILE A 194 3.89 -8.64 8.49
CA ILE A 194 4.35 -7.29 8.20
C ILE A 194 3.12 -6.47 7.79
N ASP A 195 2.68 -5.56 8.66
CA ASP A 195 1.58 -4.62 8.40
C ASP A 195 2.10 -3.18 8.41
N ILE A 196 2.55 -2.73 7.24
CA ILE A 196 3.07 -1.38 7.02
C ILE A 196 1.97 -0.34 7.26
N LYS A 197 0.74 -0.60 6.78
CA LYS A 197 -0.37 0.38 6.78
C LYS A 197 -0.77 0.80 8.19
N ARG A 198 -0.80 -0.15 9.13
CA ARG A 198 -1.17 0.16 10.52
C ARG A 198 0.00 0.66 11.34
N TYR A 199 1.19 0.08 11.20
CA TYR A 199 2.27 0.30 12.16
C TYR A 199 3.41 1.21 11.69
N ALA A 200 3.57 1.44 10.38
CA ALA A 200 4.45 2.47 9.84
C ALA A 200 3.64 3.75 9.57
N LYS A 201 3.72 4.71 10.50
CA LYS A 201 3.08 6.01 10.32
C LYS A 201 4.00 6.91 9.50
N VAL A 202 3.51 7.52 8.44
CA VAL A 202 4.23 8.60 7.75
C VAL A 202 3.71 9.94 8.26
N GLU A 203 4.58 10.77 8.84
CA GLU A 203 4.26 12.14 9.18
C GLU A 203 5.00 13.10 8.25
N LYS A 204 4.23 13.94 7.54
CA LYS A 204 4.75 14.91 6.58
C LYS A 204 4.83 16.28 7.24
N ILE A 205 6.04 16.82 7.39
CA ILE A 205 6.24 18.17 7.91
C ILE A 205 6.86 19.03 6.81
N PRO A 206 6.17 20.10 6.35
CA PRO A 206 6.73 20.99 5.35
C PRO A 206 7.93 21.77 5.91
N GLY A 207 8.87 22.07 5.02
CA GLY A 207 10.13 22.73 5.34
C GLY A 207 11.31 21.77 5.50
N GLY A 208 12.52 22.32 5.50
CA GLY A 208 13.77 21.57 5.47
C GLY A 208 14.04 20.91 4.12
N SER A 209 15.02 20.01 4.10
CA SER A 209 15.38 19.18 2.96
C SER A 209 14.84 17.77 3.13
N VAL A 210 14.69 16.99 2.06
CA VAL A 210 14.29 15.58 2.21
C VAL A 210 15.38 14.75 2.88
N GLU A 211 16.64 15.17 2.79
CA GLU A 211 17.76 14.56 3.53
C GLU A 211 17.56 14.60 5.06
N ASP A 212 16.74 15.52 5.56
CA ASP A 212 16.37 15.59 7.00
C ASP A 212 15.33 14.54 7.39
N SER A 213 14.85 13.72 6.45
CA SER A 213 13.85 12.69 6.69
C SER A 213 14.49 11.50 7.40
N VAL A 214 13.83 11.01 8.46
CA VAL A 214 14.36 9.95 9.33
C VAL A 214 13.26 8.97 9.73
N VAL A 215 13.67 7.71 9.93
CA VAL A 215 12.83 6.72 10.61
C VAL A 215 13.05 6.86 12.11
N LEU A 216 11.97 6.98 12.86
CA LEU A 216 11.99 7.00 14.31
C LEU A 216 11.59 5.63 14.85
N ASP A 217 12.40 5.11 15.77
CA ASP A 217 12.16 3.88 16.53
C ASP A 217 11.09 4.09 17.62
N GLY A 218 9.88 4.47 17.18
CA GLY A 218 8.74 4.73 18.03
C GLY A 218 7.68 5.58 17.35
N VAL A 219 6.94 6.37 18.14
CA VAL A 219 5.76 7.09 17.66
C VAL A 219 5.93 8.60 17.82
N MET A 220 5.60 9.33 16.75
CA MET A 220 5.51 10.80 16.77
C MET A 220 4.09 11.26 16.46
N PHE A 221 3.63 12.29 17.18
CA PHE A 221 2.32 12.91 16.95
C PHE A 221 2.31 14.38 17.36
N ASN A 222 1.38 15.14 16.78
CA ASN A 222 1.27 16.59 16.90
C ASN A 222 0.41 17.02 18.11
N LYS A 223 0.93 16.79 19.32
CA LYS A 223 0.34 17.27 20.57
C LYS A 223 1.43 17.77 21.51
N ASP A 224 1.12 18.82 22.26
CA ASP A 224 1.90 19.29 23.42
C ASP A 224 1.33 18.69 24.72
N VAL A 225 2.10 18.82 25.80
CA VAL A 225 1.60 18.63 27.16
C VAL A 225 0.49 19.63 27.48
N VAL A 226 -0.47 19.19 28.28
CA VAL A 226 -1.67 20.00 28.60
C VAL A 226 -1.38 21.16 29.56
N HIS A 227 -0.40 21.02 30.45
CA HIS A 227 -0.09 22.02 31.47
C HIS A 227 1.38 22.48 31.42
N PRO A 228 1.69 23.79 31.50
CA PRO A 228 3.06 24.29 31.35
C PRO A 228 4.08 23.78 32.37
N ARG A 229 3.64 23.39 33.57
CA ARG A 229 4.52 22.81 34.61
C ARG A 229 4.84 21.34 34.39
N MET A 230 4.21 20.67 33.42
CA MET A 230 4.49 19.27 33.13
C MET A 230 5.84 19.12 32.42
N SER A 231 6.55 18.04 32.73
CA SER A 231 7.87 17.77 32.17
C SER A 231 7.77 17.46 30.67
N ARG A 232 8.48 18.25 29.86
CA ARG A 232 8.57 18.02 28.41
C ARG A 232 9.58 16.95 28.01
N ARG A 233 10.44 16.51 28.92
CA ARG A 233 11.43 15.46 28.68
C ARG A 233 11.51 14.50 29.86
N ILE A 234 11.35 13.21 29.60
CA ILE A 234 11.40 12.14 30.60
C ILE A 234 12.21 10.98 30.02
N GLU A 235 13.25 10.55 30.74
CA GLU A 235 14.05 9.38 30.39
C GLU A 235 13.42 8.12 30.99
N ASN A 236 13.36 7.03 30.23
CA ASN A 236 12.68 5.78 30.56
C ASN A 236 11.25 5.99 31.12
N PRO A 237 10.35 6.64 30.36
CA PRO A 237 9.01 6.95 30.83
C PRO A 237 8.16 5.69 31.06
N ARG A 238 7.43 5.66 32.18
CA ARG A 238 6.31 4.73 32.40
C ARG A 238 5.06 5.30 31.75
N ILE A 239 4.59 4.69 30.67
CA ILE A 239 3.50 5.19 29.83
C ILE A 239 2.21 4.40 30.13
N LEU A 240 1.15 5.13 30.49
CA LEU A 240 -0.20 4.58 30.63
C LEU A 240 -1.08 5.09 29.48
N LEU A 241 -1.78 4.17 28.81
CA LEU A 241 -2.68 4.47 27.70
C LEU A 241 -4.13 4.25 28.10
N MET A 242 -4.99 5.23 27.85
CA MET A 242 -6.40 5.15 28.21
C MET A 242 -7.35 5.63 27.11
N ASP A 243 -8.53 5.00 27.00
CA ASP A 243 -9.63 5.47 26.15
C ASP A 243 -10.66 6.31 26.95
N CYS A 244 -10.59 6.36 28.29
CA CYS A 244 -11.55 7.15 29.06
C CYS A 244 -11.32 8.66 28.98
N ASN A 245 -12.43 9.43 29.08
CA ASN A 245 -12.39 10.84 29.44
C ASN A 245 -12.00 10.98 30.92
N LEU A 246 -11.08 11.90 31.21
CA LEU A 246 -10.76 12.35 32.58
C LEU A 246 -11.53 13.64 32.89
N GLU A 247 -12.84 13.55 32.76
CA GLU A 247 -13.80 14.63 32.93
C GLU A 247 -14.99 14.08 33.74
N TYR A 248 -15.74 14.98 34.39
CA TYR A 248 -16.94 14.57 35.10
C TYR A 248 -17.95 13.95 34.14
N LYS A 249 -18.38 12.72 34.45
CA LYS A 249 -19.36 12.00 33.64
C LYS A 249 -20.73 12.18 34.24
N LYS A 250 -21.68 12.58 33.39
CA LYS A 250 -23.10 12.55 33.74
C LYS A 250 -23.61 11.12 33.68
N GLY A 251 -24.59 10.79 34.52
CA GLY A 251 -25.26 9.49 34.47
C GLY A 251 -25.87 9.25 33.08
N GLU A 252 -25.80 8.01 32.60
CA GLU A 252 -26.42 7.61 31.32
C GLU A 252 -27.95 7.64 31.42
N SER A 253 -28.49 7.40 32.61
CA SER A 253 -29.91 7.56 32.94
C SER A 253 -30.29 9.04 33.10
N GLN A 254 -31.59 9.33 32.94
CA GLN A 254 -32.12 10.67 33.21
C GLN A 254 -31.80 11.08 34.65
N THR A 255 -30.83 11.98 34.78
CA THR A 255 -30.34 12.49 36.06
C THR A 255 -30.74 13.96 36.14
N THR A 256 -31.81 14.25 36.88
CA THR A 256 -32.29 15.61 37.14
C THR A 256 -31.80 16.06 38.52
N MET A 257 -31.04 17.16 38.56
CA MET A 257 -30.67 17.81 39.82
C MET A 257 -31.60 19.00 40.05
N GLU A 258 -32.36 18.95 41.14
CA GLU A 258 -33.15 20.09 41.62
C GLU A 258 -32.38 20.76 42.76
N LEU A 259 -31.98 22.01 42.55
CA LEU A 259 -31.25 22.80 43.54
C LEU A 259 -32.26 23.74 44.21
N SER A 260 -32.51 23.53 45.51
CA SER A 260 -33.45 24.35 46.30
C SER A 260 -32.72 25.31 47.24
N ASP A 261 -31.65 24.84 47.90
CA ASP A 261 -30.84 25.66 48.81
C ASP A 261 -29.54 26.15 48.16
N ASP A 262 -29.06 27.33 48.58
CA ASP A 262 -27.76 27.90 48.14
C ASP A 262 -26.57 26.95 48.42
N LYS A 263 -26.68 26.10 49.45
CA LYS A 263 -25.63 25.12 49.81
C LYS A 263 -25.58 23.92 48.88
N ASP A 264 -26.67 23.60 48.17
CA ASP A 264 -26.70 22.44 47.28
C ASP A 264 -25.86 22.67 46.03
N PHE A 265 -25.72 23.94 45.60
CA PHE A 265 -24.81 24.30 44.51
C PHE A 265 -23.35 23.99 44.87
N THR A 266 -22.91 24.36 46.08
CA THR A 266 -21.55 24.07 46.57
C THR A 266 -21.31 22.56 46.67
N ARG A 267 -22.28 21.79 47.18
CA ARG A 267 -22.18 20.33 47.24
C ARG A 267 -22.04 19.70 45.85
N ALA A 268 -22.76 20.20 44.85
CA ALA A 268 -22.66 19.70 43.49
C ALA A 268 -21.23 19.90 42.91
N LEU A 269 -20.62 21.05 43.19
CA LEU A 269 -19.23 21.33 42.82
C LEU A 269 -18.24 20.42 43.56
N GLU A 270 -18.44 20.21 44.87
CA GLU A 270 -17.61 19.30 45.67
C GLU A 270 -17.67 17.85 45.15
N ILE A 271 -18.84 17.38 44.71
CA ILE A 271 -19.01 16.04 44.10
C ILE A 271 -18.27 15.94 42.78
N GLU A 272 -18.31 17.00 41.96
CA GLU A 272 -17.57 17.04 40.70
C GLU A 272 -16.05 16.96 40.96
N GLU A 273 -15.55 17.74 41.91
CA GLU A 273 -14.13 17.72 42.31
C GLU A 273 -13.72 16.38 42.91
N SER A 274 -14.55 15.79 43.79
CA SER A 274 -14.24 14.51 44.44
C SER A 274 -14.18 13.38 43.42
N PHE A 275 -15.11 13.33 42.45
CA PHE A 275 -15.11 12.33 41.40
C PHE A 275 -13.84 12.40 40.53
N ILE A 276 -13.43 13.60 40.13
CA ILE A 276 -12.20 13.79 39.35
C ILE A 276 -10.97 13.41 40.17
N LYS A 277 -10.97 13.76 41.46
CA LYS A 277 -9.88 13.42 42.38
C LYS A 277 -9.74 11.91 42.56
N GLU A 278 -10.82 11.18 42.80
CA GLU A 278 -10.81 9.73 42.93
C GLU A 278 -10.25 9.05 41.67
N MET A 279 -10.66 9.48 40.47
CA MET A 279 -10.10 8.96 39.21
C MET A 279 -8.59 9.25 39.10
N CYS A 280 -8.14 10.45 39.50
CA CYS A 280 -6.72 10.80 39.46
C CYS A 280 -5.93 9.99 40.49
N ASP A 281 -6.46 9.80 41.69
CA ASP A 281 -5.80 9.06 42.77
C ASP A 281 -5.59 7.59 42.38
N GLN A 282 -6.56 6.97 41.69
CA GLN A 282 -6.41 5.63 41.10
C GLN A 282 -5.24 5.56 40.11
N ILE A 283 -5.08 6.56 39.24
CA ILE A 283 -3.96 6.63 38.28
C ILE A 283 -2.63 6.84 39.01
N ILE A 284 -2.61 7.74 40.00
CA ILE A 284 -1.42 8.08 40.77
C ILE A 284 -0.90 6.88 41.56
N GLN A 285 -1.77 5.98 42.04
CA GLN A 285 -1.39 4.76 42.76
C GLN A 285 -0.37 3.91 41.98
N PHE A 286 -0.51 3.85 40.66
CA PHE A 286 0.38 3.07 39.78
C PHE A 286 1.68 3.83 39.40
N ASN A 287 1.80 5.10 39.77
CA ASN A 287 2.94 5.99 39.49
C ASN A 287 3.40 6.00 38.00
N PRO A 288 2.51 6.25 37.02
CA PRO A 288 2.93 6.47 35.63
C PRO A 288 3.62 7.84 35.48
N ASN A 289 4.61 7.95 34.60
CA ASN A 289 5.26 9.24 34.30
C ASN A 289 4.53 10.00 33.20
N VAL A 290 3.94 9.26 32.25
CA VAL A 290 3.23 9.80 31.10
C VAL A 290 1.87 9.13 31.00
N LEU A 291 0.82 9.94 30.90
CA LEU A 291 -0.55 9.51 30.69
C LEU A 291 -1.03 10.01 29.33
N ILE A 292 -1.49 9.10 28.49
CA ILE A 292 -2.01 9.42 27.17
C ILE A 292 -3.46 8.98 27.10
N THR A 293 -4.35 9.93 26.81
CA THR A 293 -5.78 9.67 26.69
C THR A 293 -6.27 9.94 25.26
N GLU A 294 -7.15 9.07 24.75
CA GLU A 294 -7.83 9.30 23.46
C GLU A 294 -8.81 10.48 23.54
N LYS A 295 -9.25 10.82 24.74
CA LYS A 295 -10.33 11.76 25.01
C LYS A 295 -9.83 13.03 25.70
N GLY A 296 -10.78 13.83 26.19
CA GLY A 296 -10.49 15.05 26.93
C GLY A 296 -9.99 14.80 28.36
N VAL A 297 -9.38 15.83 28.92
CA VAL A 297 -8.88 15.87 30.30
C VAL A 297 -9.28 17.23 30.88
N SER A 298 -10.05 17.21 31.97
CA SER A 298 -10.50 18.40 32.69
C SER A 298 -9.31 19.15 33.32
N ASP A 299 -9.41 20.46 33.44
CA ASP A 299 -8.34 21.30 34.01
C ASP A 299 -8.06 20.96 35.49
N LEU A 300 -9.07 20.51 36.24
CA LEU A 300 -8.91 19.98 37.59
C LEU A 300 -8.02 18.74 37.61
N ALA A 301 -8.27 17.80 36.70
CA ALA A 301 -7.45 16.59 36.55
C ALA A 301 -6.01 16.94 36.16
N GLN A 302 -5.81 17.91 35.27
CA GLN A 302 -4.48 18.38 34.87
C GLN A 302 -3.70 18.92 36.08
N HIS A 303 -4.36 19.65 36.98
CA HIS A 303 -3.73 20.18 38.18
C HIS A 303 -3.32 19.07 39.17
N TYR A 304 -4.18 18.09 39.42
CA TYR A 304 -3.86 16.94 40.29
C TYR A 304 -2.72 16.10 39.72
N LEU A 305 -2.78 15.76 38.43
CA LEU A 305 -1.74 14.98 37.75
C LEU A 305 -0.41 15.75 37.64
N SER A 306 -0.46 17.07 37.43
CA SER A 306 0.74 17.91 37.42
C SER A 306 1.42 17.97 38.80
N LYS A 307 0.67 17.94 39.91
CA LYS A 307 1.25 17.86 41.26
C LYS A 307 1.94 16.52 41.52
N ALA A 308 1.44 15.46 40.91
CA ALA A 308 2.05 14.14 40.95
C ALA A 308 3.21 13.95 39.94
N ASN A 309 3.63 15.02 39.24
CA ASN A 309 4.65 14.99 38.18
C ASN A 309 4.34 14.05 37.00
N ILE A 310 3.05 13.86 36.70
CA ILE A 310 2.59 13.05 35.56
C ILE A 310 2.34 13.97 34.36
N SER A 311 2.98 13.68 33.24
CA SER A 311 2.78 14.44 32.00
C SER A 311 1.61 13.88 31.22
N VAL A 312 0.65 14.72 30.86
CA VAL A 312 -0.61 14.29 30.26
C VAL A 312 -0.74 14.78 28.83
N ILE A 313 -1.16 13.87 27.95
CA ILE A 313 -1.50 14.14 26.55
C ILE A 313 -2.94 13.75 26.33
N ARG A 314 -3.73 14.67 25.77
CA ARG A 314 -5.17 14.50 25.54
C ARG A 314 -5.51 14.47 24.06
N ARG A 315 -6.65 13.87 23.74
CA ARG A 315 -7.26 13.84 22.39
C ARG A 315 -6.34 13.22 21.34
N LEU A 316 -5.72 12.09 21.67
CA LEU A 316 -4.94 11.32 20.72
C LEU A 316 -5.87 10.51 19.79
N ARG A 317 -5.47 10.34 18.52
CA ARG A 317 -6.18 9.44 17.60
C ARG A 317 -6.01 7.99 18.06
N LYS A 318 -7.09 7.20 17.98
CA LYS A 318 -7.06 5.76 18.30
C LYS A 318 -5.98 4.98 17.56
N THR A 319 -5.75 5.31 16.28
CA THR A 319 -4.68 4.69 15.47
C THR A 319 -3.28 4.98 16.02
N ASP A 320 -3.03 6.19 16.52
CA ASP A 320 -1.76 6.54 17.15
C ASP A 320 -1.65 5.87 18.53
N ASN A 321 -2.74 5.78 19.30
CA ASN A 321 -2.76 5.09 20.58
C ASN A 321 -2.40 3.59 20.43
N LEU A 322 -2.96 2.92 19.42
CA LEU A 322 -2.62 1.53 19.08
C LEU A 322 -1.14 1.35 18.69
N ARG A 323 -0.55 2.33 17.98
CA ARG A 323 0.88 2.30 17.64
C ARG A 323 1.75 2.46 18.89
N ILE A 324 1.37 3.36 19.81
CA ILE A 324 2.11 3.57 21.07
C ILE A 324 2.03 2.31 21.93
N ALA A 325 0.86 1.67 22.01
CA ALA A 325 0.68 0.40 22.70
C ALA A 325 1.67 -0.66 22.19
N LYS A 326 1.79 -0.81 20.87
CA LYS A 326 2.73 -1.74 20.23
C LYS A 326 4.20 -1.35 20.38
N ALA A 327 4.51 -0.05 20.40
CA ALA A 327 5.88 0.44 20.53
C ALA A 327 6.39 0.36 21.98
N CYS A 328 5.52 0.58 22.97
CA CYS A 328 5.89 0.67 24.40
C CYS A 328 5.55 -0.60 25.19
N GLY A 329 4.80 -1.53 24.60
CA GLY A 329 4.27 -2.72 25.27
C GLY A 329 3.14 -2.42 26.26
N ALA A 330 2.53 -1.24 26.20
CA ALA A 330 1.39 -0.86 27.03
C ALA A 330 0.10 -1.48 26.47
N THR A 331 -0.86 -1.79 27.33
CA THR A 331 -2.23 -2.13 26.94
C THR A 331 -3.10 -0.87 27.07
N ILE A 332 -4.13 -0.76 26.24
CA ILE A 332 -5.06 0.36 26.32
C ILE A 332 -6.17 0.00 27.31
N VAL A 333 -6.28 0.78 28.38
CA VAL A 333 -7.26 0.56 29.45
C VAL A 333 -8.47 1.49 29.26
N ASN A 334 -9.68 0.95 29.42
CA ASN A 334 -10.91 1.72 29.23
C ASN A 334 -11.39 2.44 30.49
N ARG A 335 -11.09 1.92 31.68
CA ARG A 335 -11.54 2.46 32.98
C ARG A 335 -10.37 2.58 33.95
N PRO A 336 -10.24 3.68 34.70
CA PRO A 336 -9.14 3.84 35.66
C PRO A 336 -9.15 2.76 36.78
N GLU A 337 -10.31 2.23 37.12
CA GLU A 337 -10.48 1.17 38.13
C GLU A 337 -9.89 -0.18 37.72
N GLU A 338 -9.75 -0.43 36.41
CA GLU A 338 -9.29 -1.72 35.86
C GLU A 338 -7.78 -1.73 35.57
N ILE A 339 -7.07 -0.64 35.88
CA ILE A 339 -5.64 -0.53 35.63
C ILE A 339 -4.91 -1.62 36.42
N LYS A 340 -4.03 -2.35 35.73
CA LYS A 340 -3.07 -3.28 36.33
C LYS A 340 -1.65 -2.80 36.10
N GLU A 341 -0.72 -3.28 36.92
CA GLU A 341 0.71 -2.98 36.71
C GLU A 341 1.24 -3.51 35.37
N GLU A 342 0.64 -4.59 34.84
CA GLU A 342 0.95 -5.19 33.54
C GLU A 342 0.61 -4.26 32.36
N ASP A 343 -0.31 -3.31 32.56
CA ASP A 343 -0.80 -2.42 31.50
C ASP A 343 0.17 -1.26 31.21
N ILE A 344 1.14 -1.04 32.10
CA ILE A 344 2.06 0.10 32.04
C ILE A 344 3.22 -0.21 31.09
N GLY A 345 3.34 0.58 30.03
CA GLY A 345 4.45 0.49 29.08
C GLY A 345 5.74 1.03 29.69
N THR A 346 6.73 0.15 29.87
CA THR A 346 8.08 0.48 30.36
C THR A 346 9.15 0.38 29.27
N GLN A 347 8.77 0.04 28.04
CA GLN A 347 9.72 -0.26 26.97
C GLN A 347 10.20 0.98 26.22
N ALA A 348 9.62 2.16 26.46
CA ALA A 348 10.05 3.41 25.85
C ALA A 348 11.29 3.98 26.56
N GLY A 349 12.25 4.47 25.78
CA GLY A 349 13.51 5.01 26.32
C GLY A 349 13.50 6.52 26.54
N LEU A 350 12.75 7.27 25.72
CA LEU A 350 12.69 8.73 25.82
C LEU A 350 11.32 9.25 25.41
N PHE A 351 10.73 10.04 26.30
CA PHE A 351 9.60 10.93 26.00
C PHE A 351 10.13 12.34 25.88
N GLU A 352 9.87 13.01 24.76
CA GLU A 352 10.34 14.37 24.52
C GLU A 352 9.33 15.17 23.69
N VAL A 353 9.05 16.40 24.09
CA VAL A 353 8.27 17.35 23.31
C VAL A 353 9.21 18.37 22.67
N LYS A 354 9.25 18.42 21.34
CA LYS A 354 10.02 19.40 20.57
C LYS A 354 9.12 20.21 19.66
N THR A 355 9.54 21.45 19.44
CA THR A 355 8.98 22.30 18.39
C THR A 355 9.71 22.00 17.07
N ILE A 356 8.96 21.71 16.02
CA ILE A 356 9.48 21.65 14.64
C ILE A 356 8.73 22.71 13.84
N GLY A 357 9.44 23.76 13.44
CA GLY A 357 8.79 24.97 12.92
C GLY A 357 7.98 25.63 14.02
N ASP A 358 6.70 25.91 13.74
CA ASP A 358 5.78 26.58 14.67
C ASP A 358 4.86 25.60 15.43
N GLU A 359 5.02 24.29 15.23
CA GLU A 359 4.17 23.26 15.84
C GLU A 359 4.93 22.42 16.88
N TYR A 360 4.22 22.01 17.93
CA TYR A 360 4.72 21.11 18.97
C TYR A 360 4.45 19.65 18.60
N PHE A 361 5.51 18.85 18.63
CA PHE A 361 5.47 17.41 18.41
C PHE A 361 5.96 16.68 19.64
N THR A 362 5.25 15.62 20.01
CA THR A 362 5.68 14.67 21.02
C THR A 362 6.34 13.48 20.36
N PHE A 363 7.49 13.08 20.90
CA PHE A 363 8.30 11.96 20.49
C PHE A 363 8.33 10.92 21.60
N ILE A 364 7.97 9.69 21.26
CA ILE A 364 8.21 8.51 22.09
C ILE A 364 9.21 7.67 21.30
N THR A 365 10.47 7.67 21.72
CA THR A 365 11.59 7.10 20.96
C THR A 365 12.47 6.19 21.82
N LYS A 366 13.43 5.51 21.18
CA LYS A 366 14.36 4.56 21.81
C LYS A 366 13.61 3.42 22.50
N CYS A 367 12.55 2.92 21.87
CA CYS A 367 11.83 1.77 22.36
C CYS A 367 12.71 0.51 22.26
N LYS A 368 12.61 -0.42 23.22
CA LYS A 368 13.44 -1.64 23.22
C LYS A 368 13.10 -2.58 22.07
N ASN A 369 11.81 -2.85 21.88
CA ASN A 369 11.27 -3.71 20.82
C ASN A 369 10.10 -3.01 20.12
N PRO A 370 10.35 -1.93 19.36
CA PRO A 370 9.28 -1.22 18.67
C PRO A 370 8.68 -2.14 17.61
N LYS A 371 7.38 -2.41 17.70
CA LYS A 371 6.60 -3.07 16.63
C LYS A 371 5.87 -2.07 15.74
N ALA A 372 6.13 -0.78 15.95
CA ALA A 372 5.57 0.34 15.21
C ALA A 372 6.60 1.46 15.13
N CYS A 373 6.65 2.14 13.99
CA CYS A 373 7.59 3.21 13.71
C CYS A 373 6.86 4.43 13.13
N THR A 374 7.50 5.59 13.24
CA THR A 374 7.06 6.81 12.54
C THR A 374 8.16 7.28 11.63
N ILE A 375 7.83 7.42 10.35
CA ILE A 375 8.69 7.98 9.33
C ILE A 375 8.41 9.47 9.29
N LEU A 376 9.39 10.27 9.68
CA LEU A 376 9.35 11.71 9.55
C LEU A 376 9.81 12.08 8.14
N LEU A 377 8.91 12.62 7.33
CA LEU A 377 9.22 13.17 6.01
C LEU A 377 9.29 14.69 6.07
N ARG A 378 10.43 15.23 5.65
CA ARG A 378 10.72 16.66 5.50
C ARG A 378 10.83 16.99 4.02
N GLY A 379 10.53 18.22 3.61
CA GLY A 379 10.54 18.56 2.20
C GLY A 379 10.04 19.97 1.90
N ALA A 380 10.43 20.50 0.74
CA ALA A 380 10.21 21.90 0.40
C ALA A 380 8.72 22.29 0.28
N SER A 381 7.90 21.42 -0.30
CA SER A 381 6.46 21.67 -0.49
C SER A 381 5.62 20.45 -0.13
N LYS A 382 4.33 20.69 0.16
CA LYS A 382 3.36 19.63 0.45
C LYS A 382 3.18 18.69 -0.74
N ASP A 383 3.23 19.22 -1.97
CA ASP A 383 3.04 18.42 -3.18
C ASP A 383 4.20 17.45 -3.39
N VAL A 384 5.44 17.92 -3.18
CA VAL A 384 6.62 17.05 -3.21
C VAL A 384 6.53 15.99 -2.10
N LEU A 385 6.12 16.38 -0.89
CA LEU A 385 5.95 15.42 0.22
C LEU A 385 4.89 14.35 -0.06
N ASN A 386 3.79 14.69 -0.73
CA ASN A 386 2.77 13.73 -1.13
C ASN A 386 3.31 12.73 -2.15
N GLU A 387 4.09 13.19 -3.12
CA GLU A 387 4.73 12.31 -4.10
C GLU A 387 5.82 11.44 -3.45
N VAL A 388 6.58 12.02 -2.50
CA VAL A 388 7.61 11.28 -1.77
C VAL A 388 6.99 10.18 -0.89
N GLU A 389 5.89 10.47 -0.20
CA GLU A 389 5.15 9.49 0.60
C GLU A 389 4.68 8.30 -0.24
N ARG A 390 4.07 8.55 -1.41
CA ARG A 390 3.59 7.48 -2.31
C ARG A 390 4.74 6.59 -2.76
N ASN A 391 5.81 7.19 -3.25
CA ASN A 391 6.99 6.46 -3.72
C ASN A 391 7.66 5.66 -2.59
N LEU A 392 7.65 6.19 -1.35
CA LEU A 392 8.16 5.49 -0.18
C LEU A 392 7.25 4.32 0.24
N GLN A 393 5.93 4.47 0.15
CA GLN A 393 4.98 3.38 0.39
C GLN A 393 5.24 2.21 -0.56
N ASP A 394 5.44 2.49 -1.84
CA ASP A 394 5.76 1.46 -2.83
C ASP A 394 7.10 0.78 -2.53
N ALA A 395 8.11 1.55 -2.14
CA ALA A 395 9.41 1.01 -1.71
C ALA A 395 9.27 0.09 -0.48
N MET A 396 8.50 0.50 0.53
CA MET A 396 8.24 -0.33 1.73
C MET A 396 7.50 -1.61 1.36
N ASN A 397 6.53 -1.54 0.45
CA ASN A 397 5.80 -2.72 -0.02
C ASN A 397 6.70 -3.71 -0.77
N VAL A 398 7.64 -3.21 -1.58
CA VAL A 398 8.67 -4.04 -2.23
C VAL A 398 9.55 -4.74 -1.20
N VAL A 399 10.04 -4.03 -0.17
CA VAL A 399 10.81 -4.65 0.92
C VAL A 399 9.99 -5.72 1.64
N ARG A 400 8.72 -5.44 1.96
CA ARG A 400 7.80 -6.41 2.56
C ARG A 400 7.65 -7.66 1.70
N ASN A 401 7.49 -7.49 0.39
CA ASN A 401 7.38 -8.60 -0.55
C ASN A 401 8.62 -9.50 -0.54
N VAL A 402 9.82 -8.91 -0.54
CA VAL A 402 11.09 -9.65 -0.48
C VAL A 402 11.28 -10.36 0.86
N MET A 403 10.86 -9.74 1.97
CA MET A 403 10.92 -10.35 3.30
C MET A 403 9.95 -11.52 3.49
N LEU A 404 8.79 -11.51 2.80
CA LEU A 404 7.80 -12.59 2.84
C LEU A 404 8.16 -13.74 1.88
N GLU A 405 8.58 -13.42 0.65
CA GLU A 405 9.00 -14.40 -0.35
C GLU A 405 10.37 -14.02 -0.93
N GLN A 406 11.39 -14.77 -0.53
CA GLN A 406 12.80 -14.58 -0.83
C GLN A 406 13.18 -15.01 -2.26
N ARG A 407 12.42 -14.56 -3.27
CA ARG A 407 12.65 -14.89 -4.68
C ARG A 407 12.46 -13.68 -5.59
N LEU A 408 13.36 -13.57 -6.55
CA LEU A 408 13.42 -12.47 -7.51
C LEU A 408 13.35 -12.98 -8.94
N VAL A 409 12.90 -12.11 -9.83
CA VAL A 409 12.83 -12.35 -11.26
C VAL A 409 13.42 -11.16 -12.02
N PRO A 410 14.02 -11.39 -13.20
CA PRO A 410 14.62 -10.31 -13.99
C PRO A 410 13.52 -9.36 -14.49
N GLY A 411 13.74 -8.06 -14.30
CA GLY A 411 12.80 -7.01 -14.72
C GLY A 411 12.88 -6.68 -16.21
N GLY A 412 12.54 -5.44 -16.58
CA GLY A 412 12.77 -4.91 -17.94
C GLY A 412 12.05 -5.64 -19.08
N GLY A 413 10.98 -6.38 -18.79
CA GLY A 413 10.26 -7.16 -19.80
C GLY A 413 10.89 -8.51 -20.14
N ALA A 414 11.96 -8.92 -19.45
CA ALA A 414 12.67 -10.18 -19.69
C ALA A 414 11.77 -11.38 -19.33
N ILE A 415 11.16 -11.35 -18.15
CA ILE A 415 10.33 -12.45 -17.68
C ILE A 415 9.08 -12.64 -18.55
N GLU A 416 8.45 -11.56 -19.00
CA GLU A 416 7.29 -11.61 -19.90
C GLU A 416 7.66 -12.24 -21.24
N MET A 417 8.86 -11.95 -21.77
CA MET A 417 9.35 -12.55 -23.01
C MET A 417 9.72 -14.03 -22.83
N ALA A 418 10.33 -14.40 -21.70
CA ALA A 418 10.62 -15.80 -21.38
C ALA A 418 9.34 -16.63 -21.27
N LEU A 419 8.32 -16.12 -20.58
CA LEU A 419 7.01 -16.77 -20.49
C LEU A 419 6.31 -16.85 -21.85
N ALA A 420 6.40 -15.80 -22.68
CA ALA A 420 5.84 -15.81 -24.03
C ALA A 420 6.46 -16.91 -24.91
N GLN A 421 7.78 -17.10 -24.82
CA GLN A 421 8.47 -18.13 -25.57
C GLN A 421 8.09 -19.53 -25.10
N GLU A 422 8.03 -19.78 -23.79
CA GLU A 422 7.59 -21.05 -23.22
C GLU A 422 6.14 -21.39 -23.61
N LEU A 423 5.21 -20.43 -23.50
CA LEU A 423 3.83 -20.62 -23.95
C LEU A 423 3.74 -20.91 -25.45
N THR A 424 4.56 -20.25 -26.27
CA THR A 424 4.64 -20.49 -27.71
C THR A 424 5.14 -21.92 -28.00
N GLN A 425 6.13 -22.42 -27.28
CA GLN A 425 6.59 -23.80 -27.43
C GLN A 425 5.52 -24.81 -27.00
N LYS A 426 4.88 -24.58 -25.86
CA LYS A 426 3.80 -25.44 -25.38
C LYS A 426 2.59 -25.44 -26.29
N SER A 427 2.27 -24.32 -26.93
CA SER A 427 1.18 -24.26 -27.93
C SER A 427 1.34 -25.29 -29.05
N LYS A 428 2.58 -25.68 -29.39
CA LYS A 428 2.88 -26.71 -30.41
C LYS A 428 2.62 -28.13 -29.92
N SER A 429 2.71 -28.36 -28.61
CA SER A 429 2.44 -29.66 -27.97
C SER A 429 0.96 -29.91 -27.66
N VAL A 430 0.12 -28.88 -27.76
CA VAL A 430 -1.31 -28.98 -27.42
C VAL A 430 -2.11 -29.47 -28.62
N ASN A 431 -2.91 -30.53 -28.42
CA ASN A 431 -3.71 -31.16 -29.48
C ASN A 431 -4.99 -30.38 -29.86
N SER A 432 -5.47 -29.48 -29.01
CA SER A 432 -6.69 -28.70 -29.25
C SER A 432 -6.37 -27.41 -29.99
N ALA A 433 -6.90 -27.27 -31.21
CA ALA A 433 -6.72 -26.07 -32.05
C ALA A 433 -7.17 -24.77 -31.36
N VAL A 434 -8.23 -24.84 -30.54
CA VAL A 434 -8.72 -23.68 -29.78
C VAL A 434 -7.73 -23.28 -28.69
N GLN A 435 -7.21 -24.25 -27.95
CA GLN A 435 -6.26 -23.99 -26.87
C GLN A 435 -4.91 -23.51 -27.43
N GLN A 436 -4.47 -24.07 -28.56
CA GLN A 436 -3.29 -23.59 -29.29
C GLN A 436 -3.43 -22.12 -29.70
N MET A 437 -4.59 -21.74 -30.26
CA MET A 437 -4.85 -20.35 -30.65
C MET A 437 -4.78 -19.41 -29.45
N VAL A 438 -5.40 -19.78 -28.33
CA VAL A 438 -5.41 -18.97 -27.10
C VAL A 438 -4.01 -18.85 -26.50
N TYR A 439 -3.20 -19.91 -26.53
CA TYR A 439 -1.83 -19.87 -25.98
C TYR A 439 -0.93 -18.95 -26.79
N LEU A 440 -1.04 -19.00 -28.12
CA LEU A 440 -0.32 -18.07 -29.01
C LEU A 440 -0.77 -16.62 -28.79
N ALA A 441 -2.06 -16.41 -28.59
CA ALA A 441 -2.64 -15.12 -28.24
C ALA A 441 -2.06 -14.57 -26.92
N MET A 442 -2.07 -15.38 -25.86
CA MET A 442 -1.50 -15.00 -24.56
C MET A 442 0.00 -14.69 -24.67
N ALA A 443 0.76 -15.50 -25.40
CA ALA A 443 2.17 -15.25 -25.64
C ALA A 443 2.42 -13.90 -26.31
N GLN A 444 1.60 -13.53 -27.31
CA GLN A 444 1.68 -12.22 -27.97
C GLN A 444 1.31 -11.06 -27.02
N ALA A 445 0.32 -11.26 -26.15
CA ALA A 445 -0.10 -10.26 -25.19
C ALA A 445 0.99 -9.94 -24.16
N LEU A 446 1.76 -10.94 -23.70
CA LEU A 446 2.88 -10.74 -22.77
C LEU A 446 3.97 -9.81 -23.32
N GLU A 447 4.17 -9.78 -24.65
CA GLU A 447 5.15 -8.89 -25.27
C GLU A 447 4.80 -7.39 -25.15
N VAL A 448 3.60 -7.03 -24.66
CA VAL A 448 3.19 -5.62 -24.52
C VAL A 448 4.07 -4.85 -23.53
N ILE A 449 4.59 -5.50 -22.50
CA ILE A 449 5.44 -4.87 -21.48
C ILE A 449 6.77 -4.41 -22.10
N PRO A 450 7.61 -5.31 -22.67
CA PRO A 450 8.85 -4.88 -23.32
C PRO A 450 8.59 -3.96 -24.52
N ARG A 451 7.47 -4.13 -25.23
CA ARG A 451 7.06 -3.24 -26.34
C ARG A 451 6.79 -1.83 -25.86
N THR A 452 6.08 -1.69 -24.74
CA THR A 452 5.74 -0.40 -24.14
C THR A 452 7.00 0.28 -23.60
N LEU A 453 7.87 -0.47 -22.92
CA LEU A 453 9.18 0.05 -22.48
C LEU A 453 9.98 0.59 -23.67
N ALA A 454 10.11 -0.17 -24.75
CA ALA A 454 10.82 0.27 -25.96
C ALA A 454 10.19 1.53 -26.59
N LYS A 455 8.85 1.62 -26.59
CA LYS A 455 8.11 2.79 -27.09
C LYS A 455 8.39 4.04 -26.25
N ASN A 456 8.35 3.92 -24.92
CA ASN A 456 8.59 5.04 -24.00
C ASN A 456 10.07 5.49 -24.04
N CYS A 457 10.99 4.62 -24.45
CA CYS A 457 12.40 4.98 -24.68
C CYS A 457 12.65 5.73 -26.00
N GLY A 458 11.67 5.75 -26.93
CA GLY A 458 11.87 6.24 -28.30
C GLY A 458 12.67 5.29 -29.19
N ALA A 459 12.83 4.02 -28.81
CA ALA A 459 13.55 3.03 -29.60
C ALA A 459 12.68 2.49 -30.75
N ASN A 460 13.31 1.91 -31.79
CA ASN A 460 12.57 1.22 -32.84
C ASN A 460 12.00 -0.11 -32.30
N VAL A 461 10.74 -0.06 -31.90
CA VAL A 461 9.99 -1.15 -31.26
C VAL A 461 10.02 -2.43 -32.09
N LEU A 462 9.79 -2.36 -33.40
CA LEU A 462 9.70 -3.54 -34.26
C LEU A 462 11.02 -4.30 -34.31
N ARG A 463 12.13 -3.58 -34.53
CA ARG A 463 13.46 -4.18 -34.57
C ARG A 463 13.84 -4.79 -33.23
N LEU A 464 13.61 -4.06 -32.14
CA LEU A 464 14.01 -4.46 -30.79
C LEU A 464 13.26 -5.71 -30.34
N ILE A 465 11.94 -5.76 -30.49
CA ILE A 465 11.14 -6.93 -30.09
C ILE A 465 11.49 -8.15 -30.93
N THR A 466 11.74 -7.97 -32.24
CA THR A 466 12.13 -9.07 -33.13
C THR A 466 13.48 -9.67 -32.70
N GLU A 467 14.46 -8.81 -32.42
CA GLU A 467 15.78 -9.24 -31.94
C GLU A 467 15.70 -9.89 -30.55
N LEU A 468 14.90 -9.32 -29.65
CA LEU A 468 14.69 -9.86 -28.30
C LEU A 468 14.07 -11.25 -28.35
N ARG A 469 13.03 -11.44 -29.17
CA ARG A 469 12.37 -12.74 -29.40
C ARG A 469 13.35 -13.77 -29.97
N ALA A 470 14.19 -13.37 -30.93
CA ALA A 470 15.19 -14.26 -31.52
C ALA A 470 16.22 -14.75 -30.48
N ARG A 471 16.67 -13.87 -29.57
CA ARG A 471 17.59 -14.25 -28.48
C ARG A 471 16.97 -15.26 -27.52
N HIS A 472 15.74 -15.01 -27.06
CA HIS A 472 15.01 -15.93 -26.18
C HIS A 472 14.70 -17.27 -26.86
N ALA A 473 14.53 -17.28 -28.19
CA ALA A 473 14.30 -18.51 -28.94
C ALA A 473 15.56 -19.35 -29.16
N THR A 474 16.76 -18.75 -29.15
CA THR A 474 18.02 -19.44 -29.44
C THR A 474 18.45 -20.32 -28.28
N ASP A 475 18.50 -19.77 -27.07
CA ASP A 475 18.83 -20.51 -25.85
C ASP A 475 17.97 -20.00 -24.67
N PRO A 476 16.81 -20.64 -24.43
CA PRO A 476 15.88 -20.22 -23.38
C PRO A 476 16.49 -20.26 -21.97
N ALA A 477 17.43 -21.17 -21.69
CA ALA A 477 18.01 -21.33 -20.36
C ALA A 477 19.06 -20.26 -20.05
N LYS A 478 19.71 -19.72 -21.09
CA LYS A 478 20.74 -18.68 -20.94
C LYS A 478 20.19 -17.27 -21.13
N TYR A 479 19.23 -17.07 -22.03
CA TYR A 479 18.78 -15.74 -22.42
C TYR A 479 17.48 -15.27 -21.75
N TRP A 480 16.91 -16.03 -20.81
CA TRP A 480 15.67 -15.63 -20.11
C TRP A 480 15.80 -14.37 -19.24
N THR A 481 17.03 -13.95 -18.92
CA THR A 481 17.30 -12.70 -18.18
C THR A 481 17.47 -11.48 -19.08
N PHE A 482 17.44 -11.64 -20.40
CA PHE A 482 17.62 -10.52 -21.33
C PHE A 482 16.34 -9.70 -21.44
N GLY A 483 16.46 -8.40 -21.19
CA GLY A 483 15.33 -7.47 -21.23
C GLY A 483 15.62 -6.23 -22.06
N VAL A 484 14.74 -5.25 -21.94
CA VAL A 484 14.89 -3.92 -22.54
C VAL A 484 15.37 -2.96 -21.47
N ASN A 485 16.54 -2.36 -21.67
CA ASN A 485 16.99 -1.26 -20.81
C ASN A 485 16.13 -0.01 -21.09
N GLY A 486 15.36 0.42 -20.09
CA GLY A 486 14.43 1.53 -20.16
C GLY A 486 15.06 2.93 -20.31
N ILE A 487 16.39 3.06 -20.19
CA ILE A 487 17.11 4.32 -20.35
C ILE A 487 17.76 4.36 -21.74
N SER A 488 18.49 3.30 -22.11
CA SER A 488 19.25 3.27 -23.35
C SER A 488 18.44 2.77 -24.56
N GLY A 489 17.30 2.09 -24.33
CA GLY A 489 16.51 1.48 -25.39
C GLY A 489 17.24 0.35 -26.13
N ARG A 490 18.14 -0.36 -25.45
CA ARG A 490 18.92 -1.50 -26.00
C ARG A 490 18.60 -2.79 -25.25
N ILE A 491 18.85 -3.92 -25.89
CA ILE A 491 18.72 -5.24 -25.28
C ILE A 491 19.96 -5.52 -24.44
N VAL A 492 19.77 -5.78 -23.15
CA VAL A 492 20.84 -6.02 -22.18
C VAL A 492 20.41 -7.16 -21.25
N ASP A 493 21.36 -7.86 -20.64
CA ASP A 493 21.08 -8.80 -19.57
C ASP A 493 20.67 -8.03 -18.29
N MET A 494 19.46 -8.30 -17.79
CA MET A 494 18.96 -7.64 -16.57
C MET A 494 19.73 -8.08 -15.32
N LYS A 495 20.35 -9.27 -15.36
CA LYS A 495 21.23 -9.74 -14.29
C LYS A 495 22.51 -8.92 -14.20
N GLU A 496 23.07 -8.48 -15.33
CA GLU A 496 24.27 -7.62 -15.35
C GLU A 496 23.95 -6.18 -14.94
N LEU A 497 22.73 -5.71 -15.20
CA LEU A 497 22.25 -4.38 -14.81
C LEU A 497 21.68 -4.33 -13.38
N ASP A 498 21.65 -5.45 -12.65
CA ASP A 498 21.04 -5.56 -11.31
C ASP A 498 19.57 -5.09 -11.26
N ILE A 499 18.80 -5.29 -12.35
CA ILE A 499 17.38 -4.92 -12.41
C ILE A 499 16.52 -6.14 -12.09
N TRP A 500 16.06 -6.19 -10.84
CA TRP A 500 15.24 -7.28 -10.31
C TRP A 500 13.87 -6.78 -9.86
N ASP A 501 12.85 -7.60 -10.11
CA ASP A 501 11.49 -7.42 -9.59
C ASP A 501 11.18 -8.56 -8.60
N PRO A 502 10.41 -8.31 -7.52
CA PRO A 502 9.94 -9.38 -6.64
C PRO A 502 9.03 -10.37 -7.37
N LEU A 503 9.21 -11.67 -7.07
CA LEU A 503 8.39 -12.74 -7.65
C LEU A 503 6.89 -12.55 -7.36
N THR A 504 6.55 -12.12 -6.14
CA THR A 504 5.16 -11.89 -5.70
C THR A 504 4.45 -10.87 -6.58
N VAL A 505 5.12 -9.77 -6.93
CA VAL A 505 4.57 -8.72 -7.79
C VAL A 505 4.23 -9.29 -9.16
N LYS A 506 5.17 -10.00 -9.82
CA LYS A 506 4.92 -10.60 -11.14
C LYS A 506 3.84 -11.69 -11.09
N ALA A 507 3.90 -12.59 -10.12
CA ALA A 507 2.90 -13.64 -9.96
C ALA A 507 1.49 -13.05 -9.79
N GLN A 508 1.36 -12.04 -8.93
CA GLN A 508 0.09 -11.35 -8.72
C GLN A 508 -0.35 -10.60 -9.98
N THR A 509 0.58 -9.94 -10.69
CA THR A 509 0.22 -9.21 -11.92
C THR A 509 -0.36 -10.10 -13.00
N LEU A 510 0.21 -11.30 -13.20
CA LEU A 510 -0.28 -12.27 -14.17
C LEU A 510 -1.65 -12.82 -13.77
N LYS A 511 -1.80 -13.14 -12.47
CA LYS A 511 -3.04 -13.68 -11.91
C LYS A 511 -4.19 -12.70 -12.06
N THR A 512 -4.02 -11.47 -11.57
CA THR A 512 -5.04 -10.43 -11.62
C THR A 512 -5.37 -10.08 -13.07
N ALA A 513 -4.36 -9.87 -13.93
CA ALA A 513 -4.62 -9.48 -15.32
C ALA A 513 -5.44 -10.53 -16.10
N ILE A 514 -5.16 -11.82 -15.86
CA ILE A 514 -5.89 -12.90 -16.53
C ILE A 514 -7.28 -13.04 -15.93
N GLU A 515 -7.44 -13.07 -14.60
CA GLU A 515 -8.75 -13.15 -13.95
C GLU A 515 -9.71 -12.06 -14.45
N VAL A 516 -9.18 -10.85 -14.67
CA VAL A 516 -9.94 -9.70 -15.16
C VAL A 516 -10.38 -9.89 -16.59
N CYS A 517 -9.48 -10.38 -17.44
CA CYS A 517 -9.83 -10.78 -18.79
C CYS A 517 -10.97 -11.82 -18.77
N LEU A 518 -10.91 -12.80 -17.86
CA LEU A 518 -11.96 -13.81 -17.73
C LEU A 518 -13.31 -13.22 -17.31
N HIS A 519 -13.31 -12.22 -16.42
CA HIS A 519 -14.53 -11.57 -15.95
C HIS A 519 -15.16 -10.65 -17.01
N LEU A 520 -14.38 -9.77 -17.63
CA LEU A 520 -14.89 -8.72 -18.52
C LEU A 520 -15.30 -9.22 -19.91
N THR A 521 -14.77 -10.37 -20.34
CA THR A 521 -15.09 -10.92 -21.67
C THR A 521 -16.49 -11.55 -21.70
N PHE A 522 -17.10 -11.86 -20.54
CA PHE A 522 -18.29 -12.73 -20.49
C PHE A 522 -19.46 -12.25 -19.63
N TYR A 523 -19.27 -11.25 -18.77
CA TYR A 523 -20.34 -10.65 -17.97
C TYR A 523 -20.74 -9.26 -18.47
#